data_AF-U3KBI3-F1
#
_entry.id   AF-U3KBI3-F1
#
_cell.length_a   1.000
_cell.length_b   1.000
_cell.length_c   1.000
_cell.angle_alpha   90.00
_cell.angle_beta   90.00
_cell.angle_gamma   90.00
#
_symmetry.space_group_name_H-M   'P 1'
#
loop_
_entity.id
_entity.type
_entity.pdbx_description
1 polymer ?
#
loop_
_entity_poly.entity_id
_entity_poly.type
_entity_poly.pdbx_seq_one_letter_code
_entity_poly.pdbx_strand_id
1 'polypeptide(L)'
;MDTKEVFRRALLDKETTTNRPSYPEHDSPQILAIKNSCYKKHIDDIRTYYMKERQNWCVIDANHSKWKVWNTILQEVQAVVKKVQIYLERRNEGKAAGIADLCITPKELQNRLGECGQYCPVSLAEKGELIDCSVTPSLAFAAEFQGCYYRMASQEELEKFLSRPEVYVSSLASHPLPPPHMLPKKLTATEVKALFPVKAEMQGYCPVTYLDGKQRYEALVPGNIEYAAKYQEKVYIFESEEKLQKFMRLPEKYWNLKLPHKLPPKKEPMLLTTLPLPGYLEQGVATSLIKALHEVGSLKPKFPFLSVKETALLFVSFHLKAHNPRSSEPMRQMYRKKLLQFMEHCQLIPYLGTVMKGPYKEPRDRPLGFDDKLQTFLSLKGTRPTFV
;
A
#
# COMPACT_ATOMS: atom_id res chain seq x y z
N MET A 1 -0.08 -36.09 7.38
CA MET A 1 -0.14 -37.06 8.49
C MET A 1 1.27 -37.25 9.04
N ASP A 2 1.40 -37.36 10.36
CA ASP A 2 2.71 -37.59 11.00
C ASP A 2 3.26 -38.99 10.67
N THR A 3 4.58 -39.11 10.61
CA THR A 3 5.24 -40.39 10.27
C THR A 3 4.98 -41.47 11.30
N LYS A 4 4.92 -41.14 12.59
CA LYS A 4 4.62 -42.14 13.64
C LYS A 4 3.21 -42.70 13.48
N GLU A 5 2.25 -41.83 13.13
CA GLU A 5 0.87 -42.23 12.90
C GLU A 5 0.72 -43.15 11.68
N VAL A 6 1.47 -42.89 10.60
CA VAL A 6 1.51 -43.78 9.42
C VAL A 6 2.00 -45.18 9.82
N PHE A 7 3.10 -45.28 10.56
CA PHE A 7 3.63 -46.58 11.02
C PHE A 7 2.68 -47.29 11.99
N ARG A 8 2.06 -46.56 12.91
CA ARG A 8 1.08 -47.10 13.86
C ARG A 8 -0.11 -47.73 13.13
N ARG A 9 -0.67 -47.05 12.12
CA ARG A 9 -1.79 -47.59 11.32
C ARG A 9 -1.38 -48.78 10.47
N ALA A 10 -0.19 -48.77 9.88
CA ALA A 10 0.30 -49.89 9.10
C ALA A 10 0.48 -51.17 9.95
N LEU A 11 0.94 -51.03 11.20
CA LEU A 11 1.01 -52.16 12.15
C LEU A 11 -0.37 -52.69 12.52
N LEU A 12 -1.31 -51.79 12.85
CA LEU A 12 -2.69 -52.19 13.18
C LEU A 12 -3.37 -52.90 12.01
N ASP A 13 -3.16 -52.45 10.78
CA ASP A 13 -3.69 -53.07 9.56
C ASP A 13 -3.12 -54.47 9.34
N LYS A 14 -1.83 -54.65 9.61
CA LYS A 14 -1.17 -55.96 9.56
C LYS A 14 -1.74 -56.92 10.60
N GLU A 15 -2.08 -56.43 11.79
CA GLU A 15 -2.66 -57.24 12.88
C GLU A 15 -4.14 -57.59 12.67
N THR A 16 -4.92 -56.71 12.02
CA THR A 16 -6.37 -56.91 11.79
C THR A 16 -6.69 -57.72 10.53
N THR A 17 -5.73 -57.98 9.65
CA THR A 17 -5.96 -58.73 8.41
C THR A 17 -5.94 -60.24 8.66
N THR A 18 -7.12 -60.83 8.88
CA THR A 18 -7.32 -62.27 9.15
C THR A 18 -7.17 -63.17 7.90
N ASN A 19 -7.30 -62.61 6.69
CA ASN A 19 -7.13 -63.31 5.42
C ASN A 19 -5.94 -62.73 4.64
N ARG A 20 -4.73 -63.07 5.07
CA ARG A 20 -3.51 -62.61 4.38
C ARG A 20 -3.37 -63.32 3.03
N PRO A 21 -3.02 -62.62 1.94
CA PRO A 21 -2.77 -63.26 0.66
C PRO A 21 -1.63 -64.29 0.76
N SER A 22 -1.64 -65.30 -0.10
CA SER A 22 -0.57 -66.32 -0.16
C SER A 22 0.78 -65.79 -0.65
N TYR A 23 0.81 -64.55 -1.17
CA TYR A 23 2.02 -63.88 -1.64
C TYR A 23 2.56 -62.86 -0.62
N PRO A 24 3.89 -62.60 -0.62
CA PRO A 24 4.48 -61.61 0.27
C PRO A 24 3.98 -60.20 -0.03
N GLU A 25 3.50 -59.49 1.00
CA GLU A 25 3.13 -58.08 0.89
C GLU A 25 4.34 -57.17 1.18
N HIS A 26 4.40 -56.02 0.50
CA HIS A 26 5.44 -55.00 0.71
C HIS A 26 5.09 -54.06 1.88
N ASP A 27 4.78 -54.64 3.04
CA ASP A 27 4.29 -53.99 4.26
C ASP A 27 5.36 -53.92 5.38
N SER A 28 6.61 -54.31 5.08
CA SER A 28 7.69 -54.27 6.07
C SER A 28 8.00 -52.83 6.52
N PRO A 29 8.36 -52.60 7.80
CA PRO A 29 8.68 -51.26 8.30
C PRO A 29 9.80 -50.57 7.50
N GLN A 30 10.79 -51.33 7.03
CA GLN A 30 11.89 -50.84 6.21
C GLN A 30 11.38 -50.34 4.85
N ILE A 31 10.51 -51.09 4.19
CA ILE A 31 9.91 -50.71 2.91
C ILE A 31 9.00 -49.48 3.09
N LEU A 32 8.21 -49.42 4.16
CA LEU A 32 7.36 -48.28 4.48
C LEU A 32 8.17 -47.01 4.77
N ALA A 33 9.33 -47.13 5.45
CA ALA A 33 10.24 -46.01 5.67
C ALA A 33 10.79 -45.45 4.35
N ILE A 34 11.21 -46.34 3.44
CA ILE A 34 11.67 -45.95 2.10
C ILE A 34 10.53 -45.26 1.33
N LYS A 35 9.33 -45.85 1.30
CA LYS A 35 8.16 -45.27 0.63
C LYS A 35 7.82 -43.87 1.15
N ASN A 36 7.81 -43.69 2.48
CA ASN A 36 7.52 -42.39 3.09
C ASN A 36 8.63 -41.35 2.81
N SER A 37 9.90 -41.77 2.78
CA SER A 37 11.02 -40.91 2.38
C SER A 37 10.89 -40.45 0.93
N CYS A 38 10.61 -41.38 0.01
CA CYS A 38 10.35 -41.06 -1.40
C CYS A 38 9.15 -40.12 -1.57
N TYR A 39 8.05 -40.38 -0.86
CA TYR A 39 6.87 -39.49 -0.86
C TYR A 39 7.24 -38.07 -0.43
N LYS A 40 7.88 -37.90 0.73
CA LYS A 40 8.29 -36.58 1.24
C LYS A 40 9.22 -35.84 0.30
N LYS A 41 10.11 -36.56 -0.38
CA LYS A 41 11.04 -35.98 -1.35
C LYS A 41 10.33 -35.39 -2.57
N HIS A 42 9.28 -36.04 -3.06
CA HIS A 42 8.68 -35.72 -4.36
C HIS A 42 7.31 -35.04 -4.29
N ILE A 43 6.64 -35.05 -3.14
CA ILE A 43 5.27 -34.56 -3.03
C ILE A 43 5.13 -33.07 -3.35
N ASP A 44 6.11 -32.25 -3.00
CA ASP A 44 6.03 -30.80 -3.25
C ASP A 44 6.19 -30.46 -4.74
N ASP A 45 7.03 -31.20 -5.46
CA ASP A 45 7.18 -31.08 -6.92
C ASP A 45 5.90 -31.54 -7.63
N ILE A 46 5.37 -32.70 -7.23
CA ILE A 46 4.11 -33.25 -7.78
C ILE A 46 2.96 -32.28 -7.49
N ARG A 47 2.85 -31.76 -6.27
CA ARG A 47 1.81 -30.79 -5.89
C ARG A 47 1.91 -29.54 -6.75
N THR A 48 3.09 -28.95 -6.86
CA THR A 48 3.33 -27.77 -7.69
C THR A 48 2.91 -28.02 -9.15
N TYR A 49 3.27 -29.18 -9.70
CA TYR A 49 2.89 -29.56 -11.07
C TYR A 49 1.36 -29.64 -11.23
N TYR A 50 0.65 -30.40 -10.40
CA TYR A 50 -0.80 -30.54 -10.52
C TYR A 50 -1.56 -29.24 -10.23
N MET A 51 -1.11 -28.45 -9.27
CA MET A 51 -1.70 -27.13 -8.99
C MET A 51 -1.54 -26.18 -10.19
N LYS A 52 -0.39 -26.20 -10.87
CA LYS A 52 -0.11 -25.34 -12.02
C LYS A 52 -0.78 -25.82 -13.30
N GLU A 53 -0.68 -27.10 -13.62
CA GLU A 53 -1.10 -27.66 -14.92
C GLU A 53 -2.57 -28.07 -14.94
N ARG A 54 -3.15 -28.47 -13.81
CA ARG A 54 -4.50 -29.09 -13.78
C ARG A 54 -5.46 -28.44 -12.78
N GLN A 55 -4.95 -27.67 -11.82
CA GLN A 55 -5.75 -27.01 -10.77
C GLN A 55 -6.69 -27.96 -10.01
N ASN A 56 -6.35 -29.25 -9.91
CA ASN A 56 -7.22 -30.31 -9.38
C ASN A 56 -6.67 -30.96 -8.10
N TRP A 57 -5.76 -30.27 -7.39
CA TRP A 57 -5.16 -30.80 -6.18
C TRP A 57 -6.08 -30.61 -4.97
N CYS A 58 -6.47 -31.69 -4.31
CA CYS A 58 -7.23 -31.66 -3.06
C CYS A 58 -6.42 -32.28 -1.91
N VAL A 59 -6.55 -31.70 -0.71
CA VAL A 59 -5.91 -32.21 0.51
C VAL A 59 -7.00 -32.73 1.43
N ILE A 60 -6.91 -34.01 1.80
CA ILE A 60 -7.87 -34.68 2.66
C ILE A 60 -7.16 -35.02 3.98
N ASP A 61 -7.82 -34.70 5.10
CA ASP A 61 -7.29 -35.07 6.40
C ASP A 61 -7.40 -36.58 6.63
N ALA A 62 -6.23 -37.22 6.69
CA ALA A 62 -6.11 -38.65 6.90
C ALA A 62 -6.21 -39.06 8.39
N ASN A 63 -6.25 -38.14 9.35
CA ASN A 63 -6.29 -38.47 10.78
C ASN A 63 -7.60 -39.14 11.22
N HIS A 64 -8.66 -39.10 10.41
CA HIS A 64 -9.92 -39.77 10.68
C HIS A 64 -9.89 -41.28 10.38
N SER A 65 -10.99 -41.98 10.70
CA SER A 65 -11.14 -43.40 10.38
C SER A 65 -11.12 -43.65 8.87
N LYS A 66 -10.70 -44.85 8.45
CA LYS A 66 -10.67 -45.25 7.02
C LYS A 66 -12.00 -44.99 6.31
N TRP A 67 -13.11 -45.30 6.99
CA TRP A 67 -14.46 -45.09 6.47
C TRP A 67 -14.77 -43.60 6.24
N LYS A 68 -14.41 -42.72 7.19
CA LYS A 68 -14.64 -41.28 7.05
C LYS A 68 -13.78 -40.68 5.94
N VAL A 69 -12.52 -41.09 5.84
CA VAL A 69 -11.61 -40.67 4.75
C VAL A 69 -12.17 -41.13 3.40
N TRP A 70 -12.57 -42.40 3.29
CA TRP A 70 -13.22 -42.95 2.09
C TRP A 70 -14.47 -42.17 1.69
N ASN A 71 -15.37 -41.90 2.63
CA ASN A 71 -16.60 -41.16 2.34
C ASN A 71 -16.31 -39.72 1.91
N THR A 72 -15.28 -39.08 2.47
CA THR A 72 -14.85 -37.73 2.06
C THR A 72 -14.31 -37.75 0.63
N ILE A 73 -13.44 -38.72 0.29
CA ILE A 73 -12.94 -38.91 -1.08
C ILE A 73 -14.11 -39.13 -2.05
N LEU A 74 -15.05 -40.00 -1.67
CA LEU A 74 -16.22 -40.30 -2.50
C LEU A 74 -17.06 -39.05 -2.78
N GLN A 75 -17.28 -38.20 -1.77
CA GLN A 75 -18.02 -36.94 -1.91
C GLN A 75 -17.32 -35.97 -2.87
N GLU A 76 -16.00 -35.79 -2.75
CA GLU A 76 -15.21 -34.93 -3.65
C GLU A 76 -15.26 -35.45 -5.09
N VAL A 77 -15.05 -36.75 -5.29
CA VAL A 77 -15.12 -37.37 -6.62
C VAL A 77 -16.52 -37.24 -7.21
N GLN A 78 -17.58 -37.47 -6.42
CA GLN A 78 -18.97 -37.28 -6.86
C GLN A 78 -19.25 -35.83 -7.27
N ALA A 79 -18.73 -34.85 -6.53
CA ALA A 79 -18.89 -33.44 -6.86
C ALA A 79 -18.22 -33.08 -8.20
N VAL A 80 -17.00 -33.59 -8.45
CA VAL A 80 -16.30 -33.40 -9.73
C VAL A 80 -17.02 -34.11 -10.87
N VAL A 81 -17.42 -35.37 -10.69
CA VAL A 81 -18.18 -36.13 -11.71
C VAL A 81 -19.48 -35.41 -12.08
N LYS A 82 -20.19 -34.85 -11.09
CA LYS A 82 -21.40 -34.06 -11.33
C LYS A 82 -21.11 -32.81 -12.17
N LYS A 83 -20.00 -32.10 -11.93
CA LYS A 83 -19.58 -30.95 -12.75
C LYS A 83 -19.27 -31.37 -14.19
N VAL A 84 -18.57 -32.50 -14.37
CA VAL A 84 -18.28 -33.05 -15.71
C VAL A 84 -19.56 -33.44 -16.44
N GLN A 85 -20.52 -34.06 -15.77
CA GLN A 85 -21.83 -34.41 -16.35
C GLN A 85 -22.61 -33.16 -16.77
N ILE A 86 -22.73 -32.16 -15.90
CA ILE A 86 -23.38 -30.87 -16.22
C ILE A 86 -22.72 -30.20 -17.41
N TYR A 87 -21.37 -30.24 -17.48
CA TYR A 87 -20.62 -29.70 -18.61
C TYR A 87 -20.98 -30.41 -19.92
N LEU A 88 -20.97 -31.74 -19.94
CA LEU A 88 -21.30 -32.54 -21.13
C LEU A 88 -22.76 -32.35 -21.58
N GLU A 89 -23.70 -32.32 -20.64
CA GLU A 89 -25.12 -32.07 -20.90
C GLU A 89 -25.33 -30.69 -21.54
N ARG A 90 -24.81 -29.63 -20.91
CA ARG A 90 -24.95 -28.26 -21.43
C ARG A 90 -24.29 -28.08 -22.79
N ARG A 91 -23.12 -28.68 -23.00
CA ARG A 91 -22.42 -28.64 -24.29
C ARG A 91 -23.24 -29.34 -25.37
N ASN A 92 -23.87 -30.47 -25.07
CA ASN A 92 -24.74 -31.17 -26.01
C ASN A 92 -26.01 -30.37 -26.35
N GLU A 93 -26.54 -29.59 -25.39
CA GLU A 93 -27.64 -28.65 -25.62
C GLU A 93 -27.20 -27.35 -26.34
N GLY A 94 -25.91 -27.19 -26.65
CA GLY A 94 -25.37 -25.96 -27.26
C GLY A 94 -25.34 -24.76 -26.30
N LYS A 95 -25.46 -24.97 -24.99
CA LYS A 95 -25.44 -23.92 -23.97
C LYS A 95 -24.04 -23.71 -23.42
N ALA A 96 -23.79 -22.53 -22.83
CA ALA A 96 -22.55 -22.27 -22.13
C ALA A 96 -22.44 -23.11 -20.85
N ALA A 97 -21.22 -23.58 -20.56
CA ALA A 97 -20.95 -24.43 -19.40
C ALA A 97 -19.72 -23.94 -18.64
N GLY A 98 -19.78 -23.96 -17.31
CA GLY A 98 -18.63 -23.64 -16.48
C GLY A 98 -17.53 -24.69 -16.64
N ILE A 99 -16.28 -24.25 -16.68
CA ILE A 99 -15.12 -25.14 -16.87
C ILE A 99 -14.25 -25.32 -15.63
N ALA A 100 -14.69 -24.76 -14.51
CA ALA A 100 -14.04 -24.96 -13.21
C ALA A 100 -13.92 -26.46 -12.91
N ASP A 101 -12.74 -26.87 -12.44
CA ASP A 101 -12.41 -28.24 -12.03
C ASP A 101 -12.42 -29.31 -13.14
N LEU A 102 -12.53 -28.92 -14.42
CA LEU A 102 -12.43 -29.84 -15.56
C LEU A 102 -10.98 -30.22 -15.94
N CYS A 103 -10.00 -29.87 -15.10
CA CYS A 103 -8.59 -30.21 -15.29
C CYS A 103 -7.96 -29.68 -16.61
N ILE A 104 -8.46 -28.55 -17.10
CA ILE A 104 -8.00 -27.89 -18.33
C ILE A 104 -6.61 -27.32 -18.10
N THR A 105 -5.70 -27.57 -19.06
CA THR A 105 -4.32 -27.06 -18.98
C THR A 105 -4.23 -25.60 -19.43
N PRO A 106 -3.27 -24.81 -18.91
CA PRO A 106 -3.05 -23.44 -19.38
C PRO A 106 -2.80 -23.35 -20.90
N LYS A 107 -2.12 -24.35 -21.47
CA LYS A 107 -1.86 -24.45 -22.91
C LYS A 107 -3.13 -24.70 -23.72
N GLU A 108 -3.98 -25.62 -23.25
CA GLU A 108 -5.29 -25.88 -23.86
C GLU A 108 -6.19 -24.65 -23.77
N LEU A 109 -6.21 -23.98 -22.61
CA LEU A 109 -6.94 -22.74 -22.40
C LEU A 109 -6.52 -21.70 -23.44
N GLN A 110 -5.22 -21.46 -23.59
CA GLN A 110 -4.66 -20.46 -24.51
C GLN A 110 -5.01 -20.76 -25.97
N ASN A 111 -4.97 -22.03 -26.38
CA ASN A 111 -5.25 -22.45 -27.76
C ASN A 111 -6.73 -22.29 -28.15
N ARG A 112 -7.63 -22.31 -27.17
CA ARG A 112 -9.08 -22.26 -27.36
C ARG A 112 -9.71 -20.98 -26.82
N LEU A 113 -8.92 -19.92 -26.60
CA LEU A 113 -9.46 -18.62 -26.20
C LEU A 113 -10.42 -18.11 -27.28
N GLY A 114 -11.58 -17.62 -26.85
CA GLY A 114 -12.52 -16.97 -27.74
C GLY A 114 -12.09 -15.57 -28.20
N GLU A 115 -13.00 -14.89 -28.89
CA GLU A 115 -12.75 -13.58 -29.50
C GLU A 115 -12.37 -12.49 -28.48
N CYS A 116 -12.84 -12.59 -27.24
CA CYS A 116 -12.51 -11.67 -26.16
C CYS A 116 -11.15 -11.96 -25.49
N GLY A 117 -10.44 -13.00 -25.91
CA GLY A 117 -9.11 -13.34 -25.37
C GLY A 117 -9.13 -13.58 -23.86
N GLN A 118 -8.33 -12.82 -23.12
CA GLN A 118 -8.24 -12.88 -21.65
C GLN A 118 -9.20 -11.88 -20.95
N TYR A 119 -9.96 -11.10 -21.71
CA TYR A 119 -10.84 -10.08 -21.16
C TYR A 119 -12.25 -10.63 -20.87
N CYS A 120 -12.90 -10.04 -19.87
CA CYS A 120 -14.27 -10.42 -19.55
C CYS A 120 -15.27 -9.94 -20.62
N PRO A 121 -15.98 -10.86 -21.32
CA PRO A 121 -16.92 -10.49 -22.38
C PRO A 121 -18.15 -9.73 -21.83
N VAL A 122 -18.62 -10.11 -20.63
CA VAL A 122 -19.80 -9.49 -20.00
C VAL A 122 -19.50 -8.06 -19.54
N SER A 123 -18.38 -7.84 -18.86
CA SER A 123 -17.98 -6.50 -18.42
C SER A 123 -17.74 -5.56 -19.61
N LEU A 124 -17.20 -6.08 -20.70
CA LEU A 124 -17.01 -5.31 -21.93
C LEU A 124 -18.35 -4.94 -22.57
N ALA A 125 -19.27 -5.90 -22.73
CA ALA A 125 -20.56 -5.66 -23.39
C ALA A 125 -21.52 -4.78 -22.58
N GLU A 126 -21.60 -4.95 -21.25
CA GLU A 126 -22.55 -4.18 -20.42
C GLU A 126 -21.97 -2.83 -19.96
N LYS A 127 -20.69 -2.79 -19.60
CA LYS A 127 -20.05 -1.64 -18.94
C LYS A 127 -19.02 -0.93 -19.83
N GLY A 128 -18.61 -1.53 -20.94
CA GLY A 128 -17.49 -1.04 -21.77
C GLY A 128 -16.12 -1.19 -21.08
N GLU A 129 -16.02 -2.02 -20.03
CA GLU A 129 -14.81 -2.13 -19.21
C GLU A 129 -13.90 -3.28 -19.68
N LEU A 130 -12.64 -2.95 -19.96
CA LEU A 130 -11.56 -3.91 -20.25
C LEU A 130 -10.98 -4.47 -18.94
N ILE A 131 -11.57 -5.56 -18.44
CA ILE A 131 -11.05 -6.27 -17.27
C ILE A 131 -10.21 -7.46 -17.73
N ASP A 132 -8.91 -7.41 -17.49
CA ASP A 132 -7.97 -8.49 -17.77
C ASP A 132 -8.07 -9.59 -16.70
N CYS A 133 -8.60 -10.75 -17.06
CA CYS A 133 -8.78 -11.89 -16.17
C CYS A 133 -7.52 -12.78 -16.08
N SER A 134 -6.42 -12.46 -16.77
CA SER A 134 -5.18 -13.23 -16.72
C SER A 134 -4.44 -13.13 -15.38
N VAL A 135 -4.70 -12.08 -14.60
CA VAL A 135 -4.07 -11.82 -13.29
C VAL A 135 -4.28 -12.97 -12.31
N THR A 136 -5.48 -13.56 -12.32
CA THR A 136 -5.82 -14.71 -11.47
C THR A 136 -5.65 -15.98 -12.30
N PRO A 137 -4.83 -16.96 -11.91
CA PRO A 137 -4.66 -18.19 -12.71
C PRO A 137 -5.89 -19.11 -12.64
N SER A 138 -6.74 -18.94 -11.63
CA SER A 138 -7.92 -19.80 -11.40
C SER A 138 -8.94 -19.76 -12.54
N LEU A 139 -9.47 -20.93 -12.87
CA LEU A 139 -10.58 -21.12 -13.81
C LEU A 139 -11.97 -21.10 -13.14
N ALA A 140 -12.06 -20.68 -11.87
CA ALA A 140 -13.32 -20.62 -11.13
C ALA A 140 -14.44 -19.86 -11.87
N PHE A 141 -14.08 -18.75 -12.53
CA PHE A 141 -15.00 -17.91 -13.30
C PHE A 141 -14.82 -18.06 -14.81
N ALA A 142 -14.50 -19.26 -15.28
CA ALA A 142 -14.35 -19.53 -16.71
C ALA A 142 -15.49 -20.40 -17.23
N ALA A 143 -15.85 -20.19 -18.49
CA ALA A 143 -16.90 -20.93 -19.17
C ALA A 143 -16.49 -21.26 -20.60
N GLU A 144 -17.06 -22.32 -21.14
CA GLU A 144 -16.96 -22.71 -22.53
C GLU A 144 -18.28 -22.46 -23.24
N PHE A 145 -18.19 -21.92 -24.45
CA PHE A 145 -19.31 -21.75 -25.35
C PHE A 145 -18.83 -21.96 -26.79
N GLN A 146 -19.53 -22.83 -27.53
CA GLN A 146 -19.25 -23.15 -28.93
C GLN A 146 -17.79 -23.55 -29.22
N GLY A 147 -17.15 -24.26 -28.30
CA GLY A 147 -15.78 -24.73 -28.45
C GLY A 147 -14.71 -23.74 -27.98
N CYS A 148 -15.08 -22.52 -27.62
CA CYS A 148 -14.18 -21.46 -27.16
C CYS A 148 -14.30 -21.20 -25.65
N TYR A 149 -13.19 -20.83 -25.01
CA TYR A 149 -13.14 -20.49 -23.60
C TYR A 149 -13.18 -18.98 -23.37
N TYR A 150 -13.94 -18.61 -22.35
CA TYR A 150 -14.15 -17.24 -21.90
C TYR A 150 -13.89 -17.16 -20.40
N ARG A 151 -13.29 -16.05 -19.97
CA ARG A 151 -13.01 -15.76 -18.56
C ARG A 151 -13.87 -14.60 -18.11
N MET A 152 -14.40 -14.68 -16.90
CA MET A 152 -15.27 -13.66 -16.35
C MET A 152 -14.62 -13.01 -15.14
N ALA A 153 -14.95 -11.74 -14.91
CA ALA A 153 -14.38 -10.95 -13.82
C ALA A 153 -14.84 -11.45 -12.44
N SER A 154 -16.08 -11.92 -12.34
CA SER A 154 -16.64 -12.47 -11.10
C SER A 154 -17.69 -13.57 -11.36
N GLN A 155 -18.19 -14.14 -10.26
CA GLN A 155 -19.30 -15.08 -10.26
C GLN A 155 -20.58 -14.50 -10.88
N GLU A 156 -20.86 -13.21 -10.66
CA GLU A 156 -22.06 -12.54 -11.21
C GLU A 156 -21.99 -12.50 -12.73
N GLU A 157 -20.84 -12.09 -13.29
CA GLU A 157 -20.63 -12.09 -14.74
C GLU A 157 -20.63 -13.51 -15.32
N LEU A 158 -20.12 -14.53 -14.60
CA LEU A 158 -20.24 -15.93 -15.02
C LEU A 158 -21.70 -16.37 -15.14
N GLU A 159 -22.54 -16.07 -14.15
CA GLU A 159 -23.96 -16.46 -14.18
C GLU A 159 -24.72 -15.79 -15.33
N LYS A 160 -24.47 -14.49 -15.56
CA LYS A 160 -24.99 -13.77 -16.73
C LYS A 160 -24.56 -14.44 -18.04
N PHE A 161 -23.27 -14.78 -18.17
CA PHE A 161 -22.74 -15.46 -19.35
C PHE A 161 -23.37 -16.83 -19.57
N LEU A 162 -23.51 -17.64 -18.52
CA LEU A 162 -24.13 -18.96 -18.59
C LEU A 162 -25.61 -18.90 -19.00
N SER A 163 -26.31 -17.81 -18.67
CA SER A 163 -27.71 -17.64 -19.03
C SER A 163 -27.91 -17.31 -20.51
N ARG A 164 -27.10 -16.41 -21.09
CA ARG A 164 -27.25 -15.88 -22.45
C ARG A 164 -25.89 -15.52 -23.09
N PRO A 165 -25.07 -16.51 -23.46
CA PRO A 165 -23.70 -16.28 -23.96
C PRO A 165 -23.65 -15.57 -25.32
N GLU A 166 -24.64 -15.80 -26.18
CA GLU A 166 -24.70 -15.25 -27.56
C GLU A 166 -24.67 -13.72 -27.61
N VAL A 167 -25.19 -13.06 -26.58
CA VAL A 167 -25.23 -11.59 -26.48
C VAL A 167 -23.83 -11.00 -26.26
N TYR A 168 -22.88 -11.81 -25.79
CA TYR A 168 -21.56 -11.33 -25.36
C TYR A 168 -20.40 -11.72 -26.29
N VAL A 169 -20.59 -12.72 -27.15
CA VAL A 169 -19.49 -13.36 -27.90
C VAL A 169 -19.67 -13.26 -29.41
N SER A 170 -20.92 -13.20 -29.89
CA SER A 170 -21.21 -13.20 -31.33
C SER A 170 -21.15 -11.77 -31.91
N SER A 171 -21.41 -11.63 -33.21
CA SER A 171 -21.65 -10.33 -33.89
C SER A 171 -22.79 -9.49 -33.29
N LEU A 172 -23.53 -10.07 -32.33
CA LEU A 172 -24.57 -9.42 -31.54
C LEU A 172 -24.01 -8.65 -30.33
N ALA A 173 -22.71 -8.80 -30.03
CA ALA A 173 -22.07 -8.08 -28.93
C ALA A 173 -22.04 -6.58 -29.20
N SER A 174 -22.64 -5.80 -28.29
CA SER A 174 -22.70 -4.34 -28.37
C SER A 174 -21.31 -3.70 -28.43
N HIS A 175 -20.34 -4.27 -27.71
CA HIS A 175 -18.96 -3.81 -27.63
C HIS A 175 -18.00 -4.99 -27.83
N PRO A 176 -17.56 -5.25 -29.08
CA PRO A 176 -16.56 -6.29 -29.33
C PRO A 176 -15.19 -5.87 -28.78
N LEU A 177 -14.30 -6.84 -28.60
CA LEU A 177 -12.93 -6.57 -28.14
C LEU A 177 -12.22 -5.68 -29.17
N PRO A 178 -11.64 -4.53 -28.76
CA PRO A 178 -10.86 -3.70 -29.65
C PRO A 178 -9.64 -4.44 -30.21
N PRO A 179 -9.21 -4.15 -31.45
CA PRO A 179 -7.96 -4.64 -32.00
C PRO A 179 -6.75 -4.44 -31.07
N PRO A 180 -5.72 -5.31 -31.11
CA PRO A 180 -4.60 -5.27 -30.17
C PRO A 180 -3.85 -3.93 -30.06
N HIS A 181 -3.81 -3.14 -31.13
CA HIS A 181 -3.16 -1.81 -31.12
C HIS A 181 -3.95 -0.74 -30.34
N MET A 182 -5.24 -0.99 -30.10
CA MET A 182 -6.11 -0.16 -29.27
C MET A 182 -6.32 -0.76 -27.87
N LEU A 183 -5.54 -1.77 -27.48
CA LEU A 183 -5.56 -2.28 -26.12
C LEU A 183 -4.50 -1.56 -25.27
N PRO A 184 -4.84 -1.16 -24.03
CA PRO A 184 -3.88 -0.54 -23.16
C PRO A 184 -2.87 -1.58 -22.65
N LYS A 185 -1.58 -1.25 -22.68
CA LYS A 185 -0.49 -2.10 -22.18
C LYS A 185 0.23 -1.41 -21.03
N LYS A 186 0.27 -2.05 -19.85
CA LYS A 186 1.08 -1.57 -18.73
C LYS A 186 2.56 -1.56 -19.10
N LEU A 187 3.24 -0.47 -18.77
CA LEU A 187 4.68 -0.31 -18.96
C LEU A 187 5.39 -0.30 -17.61
N THR A 188 6.59 -0.85 -17.58
CA THR A 188 7.53 -0.76 -16.46
C THR A 188 8.36 0.53 -16.55
N ALA A 189 8.92 0.99 -15.43
CA ALA A 189 9.74 2.20 -15.42
C ALA A 189 10.97 2.11 -16.34
N THR A 190 11.52 0.91 -16.54
CA THR A 190 12.63 0.66 -17.47
C THR A 190 12.20 0.80 -18.92
N GLU A 191 11.03 0.27 -19.30
CA GLU A 191 10.46 0.43 -20.64
C GLU A 191 10.14 1.91 -20.93
N VAL A 192 9.60 2.65 -19.95
CA VAL A 192 9.34 4.09 -20.12
C VAL A 192 10.64 4.86 -20.35
N LYS A 193 11.70 4.55 -19.61
CA LYS A 193 13.02 5.17 -19.80
C LYS A 193 13.64 4.83 -21.16
N ALA A 194 13.46 3.61 -21.64
CA ALA A 194 13.95 3.17 -22.95
C ALA A 194 13.24 3.88 -24.13
N LEU A 195 12.01 4.34 -23.92
CA LEU A 195 11.23 5.09 -24.91
C LEU A 195 11.65 6.57 -25.03
N PHE A 196 12.63 7.07 -24.26
CA PHE A 196 13.13 8.43 -24.41
C PHE A 196 13.72 8.64 -25.82
N PRO A 197 13.36 9.70 -26.57
CA PRO A 197 12.75 10.97 -26.14
C PRO A 197 11.23 11.09 -26.35
N VAL A 198 10.49 9.99 -26.45
CA VAL A 198 9.01 10.03 -26.59
C VAL A 198 8.41 10.82 -25.42
N LYS A 199 7.70 11.90 -25.74
CA LYS A 199 7.03 12.74 -24.74
C LYS A 199 5.80 12.01 -24.21
N ALA A 200 5.67 11.95 -22.90
CA ALA A 200 4.44 11.49 -22.27
C ALA A 200 3.27 12.39 -22.67
N GLU A 201 2.13 11.78 -22.98
CA GLU A 201 0.88 12.47 -23.26
C GLU A 201 0.45 13.27 -22.03
N MET A 202 -0.32 14.35 -22.24
CA MET A 202 -0.66 15.31 -21.18
C MET A 202 0.57 15.83 -20.41
N GLN A 203 1.74 15.93 -21.04
CA GLN A 203 2.99 16.41 -20.42
C GLN A 203 3.37 15.65 -19.12
N GLY A 204 2.90 14.41 -18.96
CA GLY A 204 3.14 13.59 -17.75
C GLY A 204 2.17 13.84 -16.60
N TYR A 205 1.10 14.64 -16.78
CA TYR A 205 0.01 14.74 -15.82
C TYR A 205 -0.93 13.53 -15.91
N CYS A 206 -1.48 13.12 -14.77
CA CYS A 206 -2.39 11.98 -14.69
C CYS A 206 -3.75 12.30 -15.36
N PRO A 207 -4.13 11.61 -16.46
CA PRO A 207 -5.40 11.83 -17.15
C PRO A 207 -6.62 11.54 -16.27
N VAL A 208 -6.52 10.50 -15.45
CA VAL A 208 -7.62 10.02 -14.61
C VAL A 208 -7.93 11.01 -13.51
N THR A 209 -6.90 11.53 -12.83
CA THR A 209 -7.08 12.55 -11.79
C THR A 209 -7.70 13.81 -12.39
N TYR A 210 -7.24 14.23 -13.56
CA TYR A 210 -7.75 15.43 -14.23
C TYR A 210 -9.23 15.30 -14.60
N LEU A 211 -9.64 14.21 -15.26
CA LEU A 211 -11.03 14.03 -15.64
C LEU A 211 -11.95 13.78 -14.44
N ASP A 212 -11.55 12.92 -13.50
CA ASP A 212 -12.33 12.64 -12.28
C ASP A 212 -12.48 13.90 -11.41
N GLY A 213 -11.45 14.74 -11.38
CA GLY A 213 -11.43 16.04 -10.71
C GLY A 213 -12.20 17.14 -11.45
N LYS A 214 -13.04 16.79 -12.44
CA LYS A 214 -13.83 17.72 -13.26
C LYS A 214 -12.97 18.76 -14.00
N GLN A 215 -11.79 18.37 -14.43
CA GLN A 215 -10.86 19.20 -15.20
C GLN A 215 -10.43 20.48 -14.48
N ARG A 216 -10.38 20.43 -13.15
CA ARG A 216 -9.94 21.55 -12.31
C ARG A 216 -8.42 21.62 -12.24
N TYR A 217 -7.92 22.81 -11.92
CA TYR A 217 -6.49 23.07 -11.80
C TYR A 217 -5.84 22.25 -10.67
N GLU A 218 -6.54 22.06 -9.55
CA GLU A 218 -6.05 21.27 -8.41
C GLU A 218 -5.92 19.79 -8.73
N ALA A 219 -6.61 19.31 -9.78
CA ALA A 219 -6.61 17.93 -10.22
C ALA A 219 -5.50 17.61 -11.24
N LEU A 220 -4.73 18.61 -11.68
CA LEU A 220 -3.54 18.43 -12.51
C LEU A 220 -2.36 17.97 -11.67
N VAL A 221 -2.38 16.69 -11.31
CA VAL A 221 -1.33 16.05 -10.50
C VAL A 221 -0.33 15.36 -11.43
N PRO A 222 0.98 15.59 -11.27
CA PRO A 222 2.00 14.88 -12.03
C PRO A 222 1.98 13.38 -11.71
N GLY A 223 2.12 12.55 -12.73
CA GLY A 223 2.20 11.10 -12.56
C GLY A 223 3.58 10.61 -12.12
N ASN A 224 3.65 9.36 -11.67
CA ASN A 224 4.87 8.64 -11.33
C ASN A 224 5.23 7.65 -12.46
N ILE A 225 6.50 7.65 -12.88
CA ILE A 225 7.04 6.81 -13.97
C ILE A 225 6.82 5.31 -13.71
N GLU A 226 6.74 4.89 -12.45
CA GLU A 226 6.42 3.50 -12.07
C GLU A 226 5.01 3.06 -12.51
N TYR A 227 4.09 4.01 -12.66
CA TYR A 227 2.71 3.76 -13.07
C TYR A 227 2.48 4.34 -14.47
N ALA A 228 2.85 3.59 -15.50
CA ALA A 228 2.70 4.00 -16.88
C ALA A 228 1.95 2.96 -17.71
N ALA A 229 1.25 3.43 -18.75
CA ALA A 229 0.63 2.59 -19.77
C ALA A 229 0.85 3.17 -21.16
N LYS A 230 0.97 2.28 -22.14
CA LYS A 230 0.92 2.59 -23.56
C LYS A 230 -0.50 2.37 -24.07
N TYR A 231 -1.04 3.35 -24.80
CA TYR A 231 -2.33 3.23 -25.47
C TYR A 231 -2.29 4.03 -26.78
N GLN A 232 -2.67 3.43 -27.91
CA GLN A 232 -2.59 4.04 -29.25
C GLN A 232 -1.24 4.71 -29.55
N GLU A 233 -0.13 3.99 -29.34
CA GLU A 233 1.25 4.50 -29.52
C GLU A 233 1.66 5.67 -28.63
N LYS A 234 0.80 6.09 -27.69
CA LYS A 234 1.07 7.17 -26.72
C LYS A 234 1.35 6.59 -25.34
N VAL A 235 2.21 7.28 -24.59
CA VAL A 235 2.58 6.91 -23.22
C VAL A 235 1.84 7.81 -22.24
N TYR A 236 1.09 7.21 -21.32
CA TYR A 236 0.37 7.88 -20.24
C TYR A 236 1.02 7.53 -18.91
N ILE A 237 1.12 8.51 -18.00
CA ILE A 237 1.71 8.36 -16.67
C ILE A 237 0.64 8.70 -15.62
N PHE A 238 0.57 7.91 -14.56
CA PHE A 238 -0.47 8.00 -13.54
C PHE A 238 0.11 8.28 -12.16
N GLU A 239 -0.66 8.93 -11.29
CA GLU A 239 -0.24 9.27 -9.93
C GLU A 239 -0.10 8.02 -9.03
N SER A 240 -0.99 7.04 -9.19
CA SER A 240 -1.05 5.81 -8.39
C SER A 240 -1.47 4.60 -9.22
N GLU A 241 -1.21 3.39 -8.69
CA GLU A 241 -1.63 2.12 -9.32
C GLU A 241 -3.15 2.05 -9.52
N GLU A 242 -3.95 2.58 -8.58
CA GLU A 242 -5.41 2.61 -8.72
C GLU A 242 -5.87 3.39 -9.96
N LYS A 243 -5.21 4.52 -10.23
CA LYS A 243 -5.50 5.37 -11.39
C LYS A 243 -5.04 4.72 -12.69
N LEU A 244 -3.89 4.04 -12.67
CA LEU A 244 -3.45 3.20 -13.78
C LEU A 244 -4.49 2.11 -14.09
N GLN A 245 -4.94 1.35 -13.09
CA GLN A 245 -5.95 0.31 -13.28
C GLN A 245 -7.27 0.88 -13.82
N LYS A 246 -7.69 2.05 -13.34
CA LYS A 246 -8.88 2.73 -13.85
C LYS A 246 -8.76 3.11 -15.34
N PHE A 247 -7.58 3.57 -15.76
CA PHE A 247 -7.29 3.83 -17.17
C PHE A 247 -7.27 2.54 -17.99
N MET A 248 -6.63 1.47 -17.49
CA MET A 248 -6.59 0.17 -18.18
C MET A 248 -8.00 -0.40 -18.43
N ARG A 249 -8.95 -0.15 -17.51
CA ARG A 249 -10.35 -0.57 -17.67
C ARG A 249 -11.11 0.26 -18.71
N LEU A 250 -10.92 1.58 -18.73
CA LEU A 250 -11.70 2.50 -19.55
C LEU A 250 -10.81 3.50 -20.32
N PRO A 251 -9.90 3.04 -21.19
CA PRO A 251 -8.93 3.92 -21.83
C PRO A 251 -9.61 4.94 -22.76
N GLU A 252 -10.70 4.54 -23.43
CA GLU A 252 -11.49 5.39 -24.34
C GLU A 252 -12.08 6.64 -23.67
N LYS A 253 -12.30 6.59 -22.36
CA LYS A 253 -12.81 7.73 -21.58
C LYS A 253 -11.72 8.78 -21.30
N TYR A 254 -10.47 8.36 -21.19
CA TYR A 254 -9.38 9.19 -20.66
C TYR A 254 -8.31 9.57 -21.70
N TRP A 255 -8.27 8.94 -22.87
CA TRP A 255 -7.17 9.11 -23.83
C TRP A 255 -7.13 10.50 -24.52
N ASN A 256 -8.27 11.10 -24.84
CA ASN A 256 -8.37 12.33 -25.64
C ASN A 256 -8.62 13.58 -24.77
N LEU A 257 -7.89 13.72 -23.68
CA LEU A 257 -8.00 14.88 -22.81
C LEU A 257 -7.06 16.00 -23.28
N LYS A 258 -7.61 17.21 -23.37
CA LYS A 258 -6.84 18.43 -23.68
C LYS A 258 -6.47 19.14 -22.39
N LEU A 259 -5.18 19.44 -22.25
CA LEU A 259 -4.69 20.24 -21.14
C LEU A 259 -5.18 21.70 -21.25
N PRO A 260 -5.44 22.37 -20.12
CA PRO A 260 -5.76 23.79 -20.13
C PRO A 260 -4.49 24.62 -20.40
N HIS A 261 -4.67 25.85 -20.87
CA HIS A 261 -3.55 26.75 -21.16
C HIS A 261 -2.72 27.09 -19.90
N LYS A 262 -3.34 27.12 -18.71
CA LYS A 262 -2.66 27.39 -17.44
C LYS A 262 -2.35 26.08 -16.73
N LEU A 263 -1.08 25.74 -16.68
CA LEU A 263 -0.58 24.54 -15.99
C LEU A 263 0.03 24.90 -14.64
N PRO A 264 -0.02 23.98 -13.66
CA PRO A 264 0.63 24.20 -12.39
C PRO A 264 2.16 24.33 -12.55
N PRO A 265 2.78 25.27 -11.83
CA PRO A 265 4.23 25.44 -11.90
C PRO A 265 4.91 24.16 -11.44
N LYS A 266 5.97 23.77 -12.15
CA LYS A 266 6.77 22.61 -11.78
C LYS A 266 7.43 22.90 -10.43
N LYS A 267 7.17 22.03 -9.45
CA LYS A 267 7.79 22.13 -8.12
C LYS A 267 9.21 21.57 -8.22
N GLU A 268 10.13 22.39 -8.68
CA GLU A 268 11.55 22.04 -8.69
C GLU A 268 12.15 22.37 -7.31
N PRO A 269 12.91 21.45 -6.70
CA PRO A 269 13.56 21.72 -5.43
C PRO A 269 14.58 22.84 -5.62
N MET A 270 14.27 24.02 -5.07
CA MET A 270 15.19 25.15 -5.06
C MET A 270 15.96 25.18 -3.74
N LEU A 271 17.25 25.52 -3.80
CA LEU A 271 18.06 25.73 -2.62
C LEU A 271 17.65 27.02 -1.91
N LEU A 272 17.63 27.03 -0.58
CA LEU A 272 17.30 28.24 0.18
C LEU A 272 18.25 29.41 -0.16
N THR A 273 19.52 29.10 -0.44
CA THR A 273 20.58 30.07 -0.78
C THR A 273 20.42 30.68 -2.17
N THR A 274 19.61 30.08 -3.05
CA THR A 274 19.36 30.64 -4.39
C THR A 274 18.20 31.64 -4.39
N LEU A 275 17.49 31.80 -3.27
CA LEU A 275 16.42 32.78 -3.15
C LEU A 275 16.99 34.20 -2.99
N PRO A 276 16.28 35.23 -3.49
CA PRO A 276 16.56 36.63 -3.15
C PRO A 276 16.55 36.86 -1.63
N LEU A 277 17.26 37.90 -1.16
CA LEU A 277 17.42 38.20 0.26
C LEU A 277 16.09 38.19 1.07
N PRO A 278 14.97 38.77 0.58
CA PRO A 278 13.69 38.68 1.30
C PRO A 278 13.22 37.23 1.51
N GLY A 279 13.24 36.39 0.47
CA GLY A 279 12.82 34.99 0.56
C GLY A 279 13.75 34.14 1.41
N TYR A 280 15.07 34.41 1.36
CA TYR A 280 16.05 33.77 2.22
C TYR A 280 15.77 34.05 3.71
N LEU A 281 15.51 35.32 4.07
CA LEU A 281 15.22 35.71 5.46
C LEU A 281 13.86 35.17 5.93
N GLU A 282 12.85 35.24 5.07
CA GLU A 282 11.50 34.76 5.36
C GLU A 282 11.49 33.25 5.67
N GLN A 283 12.11 32.45 4.81
CA GLN A 283 12.14 30.99 5.02
C GLN A 283 13.21 30.55 6.01
N GLY A 284 14.29 31.32 6.17
CA GLY A 284 15.42 30.95 7.02
C GLY A 284 15.25 31.29 8.50
N VAL A 285 14.84 32.53 8.82
CA VAL A 285 14.92 33.05 10.20
C VAL A 285 13.62 33.65 10.71
N ALA A 286 12.69 34.04 9.82
CA ALA A 286 11.55 34.87 10.21
C ALA A 286 10.66 34.17 11.24
N THR A 287 10.34 32.88 11.05
CA THR A 287 9.48 32.14 11.99
C THR A 287 10.09 32.07 13.40
N SER A 288 11.40 31.88 13.51
CA SER A 288 12.12 31.86 14.80
C SER A 288 12.14 33.25 15.45
N LEU A 289 12.39 34.31 14.67
CA LEU A 289 12.38 35.68 15.17
C LEU A 289 10.98 36.13 15.62
N ILE A 290 9.94 35.82 14.85
CA ILE A 290 8.55 36.16 15.18
C ILE A 290 8.16 35.53 16.53
N LYS A 291 8.51 34.24 16.74
CA LYS A 291 8.25 33.57 18.02
C LYS A 291 8.99 34.22 19.18
N ALA A 292 10.28 34.50 19.01
CA ALA A 292 11.08 35.13 20.06
C ALA A 292 10.56 36.54 20.42
N LEU A 293 10.23 37.35 19.41
CA LEU A 293 9.69 38.71 19.61
C LEU A 293 8.29 38.69 20.22
N HIS A 294 7.44 37.74 19.83
CA HIS A 294 6.12 37.56 20.40
C HIS A 294 6.19 37.20 21.90
N GLU A 295 7.08 36.29 22.28
CA GLU A 295 7.29 35.90 23.68
C GLU A 295 7.86 37.06 24.52
N VAL A 296 8.87 37.78 24.02
CA VAL A 296 9.39 38.98 24.69
C VAL A 296 8.31 40.04 24.88
N GLY A 297 7.52 40.30 23.83
CA GLY A 297 6.46 41.31 23.86
C GLY A 297 5.34 40.97 24.84
N SER A 298 5.07 39.67 25.03
CA SER A 298 4.06 39.18 25.96
C SER A 298 4.55 39.17 27.40
N LEU A 299 5.75 38.64 27.64
CA LEU A 299 6.32 38.49 28.99
C LEU A 299 6.91 39.78 29.55
N LYS A 300 7.38 40.68 28.67
CA LYS A 300 8.02 41.96 29.01
C LYS A 300 9.07 41.83 30.12
N PRO A 301 10.03 40.90 30.01
CA PRO A 301 10.98 40.62 31.07
C PRO A 301 11.85 41.85 31.36
N LYS A 302 12.19 42.05 32.64
CA LYS A 302 13.12 43.08 33.08
C LYS A 302 14.19 42.46 33.96
N PHE A 303 15.40 42.36 33.43
CA PHE A 303 16.54 41.87 34.20
C PHE A 303 17.05 42.98 35.14
N PRO A 304 17.42 42.66 36.40
CA PRO A 304 18.01 43.61 37.34
C PRO A 304 19.20 44.39 36.75
N PHE A 305 19.24 45.70 36.96
CA PHE A 305 20.34 46.61 36.57
C PHE A 305 20.69 46.73 35.08
N LEU A 306 20.02 46.02 34.17
CA LEU A 306 20.16 46.22 32.72
C LEU A 306 19.13 47.23 32.19
N SER A 307 19.26 47.69 30.96
CA SER A 307 18.17 48.41 30.28
C SER A 307 17.08 47.43 29.79
N VAL A 308 15.90 47.95 29.46
CA VAL A 308 14.82 47.15 28.83
C VAL A 308 15.29 46.59 27.49
N LYS A 309 16.01 47.40 26.69
CA LYS A 309 16.55 47.01 25.39
C LYS A 309 17.54 45.84 25.50
N GLU A 310 18.50 45.94 26.43
CA GLU A 310 19.49 44.87 26.64
C GLU A 310 18.83 43.59 27.15
N THR A 311 17.85 43.70 28.05
CA THR A 311 17.09 42.55 28.55
C THR A 311 16.37 41.82 27.41
N ALA A 312 15.69 42.58 26.53
CA ALA A 312 14.98 42.03 25.39
C ALA A 312 15.94 41.34 24.39
N LEU A 313 17.08 41.96 24.09
CA LEU A 313 18.08 41.38 23.18
C LEU A 313 18.66 40.07 23.74
N LEU A 314 18.96 40.01 25.03
CA LEU A 314 19.44 38.80 25.69
C LEU A 314 18.39 37.69 25.64
N PHE A 315 17.13 38.00 25.95
CA PHE A 315 16.04 37.03 25.84
C PHE A 315 15.94 36.47 24.42
N VAL A 316 15.89 37.33 23.40
CA VAL A 316 15.81 36.87 21.99
C VAL A 316 17.00 35.98 21.65
N SER A 317 18.21 36.34 22.08
CA SER A 317 19.41 35.53 21.81
C SER A 317 19.33 34.13 22.46
N PHE A 318 18.86 34.04 23.71
CA PHE A 318 18.69 32.77 24.40
C PHE A 318 17.57 31.93 23.78
N HIS A 319 16.46 32.57 23.40
CA HIS A 319 15.34 31.93 22.73
C HIS A 319 15.77 31.31 21.39
N LEU A 320 16.47 32.09 20.55
CA LEU A 320 16.98 31.60 19.27
C LEU A 320 17.95 30.43 19.45
N LYS A 321 18.88 30.50 20.42
CA LYS A 321 19.83 29.41 20.68
C LYS A 321 19.16 28.16 21.29
N ALA A 322 18.15 28.34 22.14
CA ALA A 322 17.40 27.24 22.79
C ALA A 322 16.49 26.47 21.82
N HIS A 323 15.94 27.16 20.81
CA HIS A 323 14.98 26.60 19.86
C HIS A 323 15.53 26.33 18.46
N ASN A 324 16.84 26.49 18.22
CA ASN A 324 17.46 26.22 16.92
C ASN A 324 17.53 24.71 16.60
N PRO A 325 16.76 24.20 15.61
CA PRO A 325 16.74 22.76 15.28
C PRO A 325 18.06 22.24 14.71
N ARG A 326 18.94 23.12 14.19
CA ARG A 326 20.26 22.75 13.68
C ARG A 326 21.31 22.59 14.79
N SER A 327 21.03 23.06 16.00
CA SER A 327 21.93 22.90 17.15
C SER A 327 21.77 21.51 17.79
N SER A 328 22.87 20.97 18.32
CA SER A 328 22.85 19.69 19.04
C SER A 328 21.90 19.72 20.25
N GLU A 329 21.29 18.58 20.58
CA GLU A 329 20.36 18.47 21.71
C GLU A 329 20.97 18.93 23.06
N PRO A 330 22.22 18.58 23.42
CA PRO A 330 22.84 19.07 24.66
C PRO A 330 22.99 20.60 24.69
N MET A 331 23.33 21.21 23.55
CA MET A 331 23.47 22.66 23.44
C MET A 331 22.11 23.36 23.58
N ARG A 332 21.05 22.81 22.96
CA ARG A 332 19.68 23.32 23.15
C ARG A 332 19.23 23.24 24.60
N GLN A 333 19.48 22.12 25.28
CA GLN A 333 19.14 21.95 26.69
C GLN A 333 19.89 22.93 27.60
N MET A 334 21.18 23.15 27.34
CA MET A 334 21.97 24.16 28.05
C MET A 334 21.34 25.55 27.92
N TYR A 335 20.98 25.97 26.70
CA TYR A 335 20.37 27.28 26.48
C TYR A 335 18.95 27.39 27.00
N ARG A 336 18.17 26.30 27.02
CA ARG A 336 16.87 26.25 27.72
C ARG A 336 17.02 26.48 29.22
N LYS A 337 18.00 25.82 29.86
CA LYS A 337 18.31 26.05 31.29
C LYS A 337 18.74 27.49 31.56
N LYS A 338 19.61 28.05 30.71
CA LYS A 338 20.03 29.46 30.81
C LYS A 338 18.86 30.42 30.63
N LEU A 339 17.95 30.15 29.71
CA LEU A 339 16.75 30.96 29.50
C LEU A 339 15.82 30.91 30.72
N LEU A 340 15.62 29.73 31.33
CA LEU A 340 14.82 29.59 32.56
C LEU A 340 15.43 30.38 33.72
N GLN A 341 16.74 30.23 33.97
CA GLN A 341 17.45 30.99 35.01
C GLN A 341 17.37 32.50 34.76
N PHE A 342 17.54 32.92 33.50
CA PHE A 342 17.39 34.33 33.12
C PHE A 342 15.99 34.86 33.45
N MET A 343 14.95 34.06 33.20
CA MET A 343 13.57 34.40 33.52
C MET A 343 13.32 34.45 35.03
N GLU A 344 13.86 33.52 35.81
CA GLU A 344 13.80 33.54 37.28
C GLU A 344 14.39 34.84 37.84
N HIS A 345 15.54 35.28 37.33
CA HIS A 345 16.15 36.56 37.72
C HIS A 345 15.28 37.76 37.33
N CYS A 346 14.61 37.72 36.17
CA CYS A 346 13.68 38.78 35.77
C CYS A 346 12.45 38.88 36.70
N GLN A 347 12.05 37.79 37.35
CA GLN A 347 10.94 37.77 38.33
C GLN A 347 11.32 38.38 39.69
N LEU A 348 12.61 38.64 39.96
CA LEU A 348 13.05 39.25 41.22
C LEU A 348 12.50 40.68 41.39
N ILE A 349 12.46 41.48 40.33
CA ILE A 349 11.95 42.85 40.37
C ILE A 349 10.45 42.90 40.76
N PRO A 350 9.53 42.23 40.04
CA PRO A 350 8.12 42.26 40.42
C PRO A 350 7.86 41.63 41.79
N TYR A 351 8.60 40.57 42.15
CA TYR A 351 8.50 39.96 43.47
C TYR A 351 8.91 40.91 44.59
N LEU A 352 10.12 41.49 44.53
CA LEU A 352 10.62 42.43 45.54
C LEU A 352 9.76 43.69 45.59
N GLY A 353 9.34 44.21 44.42
CA GLY A 353 8.44 45.35 44.34
C GLY A 353 7.08 45.12 45.00
N THR A 354 6.61 43.87 45.07
CA THR A 354 5.36 43.51 45.76
C THR A 354 5.59 43.29 47.26
N VAL A 355 6.64 42.54 47.63
CA VAL A 355 6.89 42.15 49.04
C VAL A 355 7.42 43.31 49.87
N MET A 356 8.22 44.20 49.28
CA MET A 356 8.76 45.39 49.95
C MET A 356 7.77 46.56 49.97
N LYS A 357 6.55 46.38 49.43
CA LYS A 357 5.49 47.39 49.45
C LYS A 357 4.82 47.41 50.82
N GLY A 358 5.32 48.23 51.74
CA GLY A 358 4.76 48.39 53.08
C GLY A 358 5.79 48.81 54.13
N PRO A 359 5.41 48.87 55.42
CA PRO A 359 6.34 49.12 56.50
C PRO A 359 7.38 47.99 56.59
N TYR A 360 8.56 48.33 57.08
CA TYR A 360 9.64 47.38 57.29
C TYR A 360 9.19 46.21 58.20
N LYS A 361 9.52 44.99 57.79
CA LYS A 361 9.29 43.76 58.56
C LYS A 361 10.60 43.22 59.12
N GLU A 362 10.61 42.88 60.40
CA GLU A 362 11.74 42.21 61.03
C GLU A 362 12.00 40.84 60.39
N PRO A 363 13.25 40.32 60.39
CA PRO A 363 13.61 39.07 59.72
C PRO A 363 12.73 37.87 60.04
N ARG A 364 12.14 37.83 61.25
CA ARG A 364 11.25 36.76 61.71
C ARG A 364 9.87 36.78 61.04
N ASP A 365 9.43 37.94 60.56
CA ASP A 365 8.10 38.17 59.95
C ASP A 365 8.16 38.29 58.42
N ARG A 366 9.32 38.00 57.82
CA ARG A 366 9.52 38.04 56.37
C ARG A 366 9.03 36.74 55.72
N PRO A 367 8.55 36.80 54.47
CA PRO A 367 8.24 35.59 53.72
C PRO A 367 9.46 34.68 53.58
N LEU A 368 9.24 33.37 53.64
CA LEU A 368 10.28 32.36 53.45
C LEU A 368 11.02 32.57 52.12
N GLY A 369 12.36 32.55 52.17
CA GLY A 369 13.24 32.74 51.01
C GLY A 369 13.33 34.18 50.50
N PHE A 370 12.79 35.17 51.23
CA PHE A 370 12.92 36.60 50.87
C PHE A 370 14.38 37.06 50.90
N ASP A 371 15.10 36.75 51.97
CA ASP A 371 16.48 37.21 52.14
C ASP A 371 17.41 36.62 51.07
N ASP A 372 17.24 35.35 50.71
CA ASP A 372 17.98 34.70 49.62
C ASP A 372 17.72 35.37 48.26
N LYS A 373 16.45 35.70 47.97
CA LYS A 373 16.07 36.41 46.73
C LYS A 373 16.58 37.84 46.71
N LEU A 374 16.62 38.52 47.85
CA LEU A 374 17.17 39.87 47.97
C LEU A 374 18.69 39.86 47.80
N GLN A 375 19.40 38.91 48.41
CA GLN A 375 20.83 38.71 48.20
C GLN A 375 21.14 38.37 46.73
N THR A 376 20.35 37.50 46.12
CA THR A 376 20.44 37.17 44.69
C THR A 376 20.21 38.41 43.82
N PHE A 377 19.22 39.26 44.14
CA PHE A 377 19.02 40.50 43.42
C PHE A 377 20.23 41.42 43.53
N LEU A 378 20.78 41.63 44.74
CA LEU A 378 21.93 42.52 44.95
C LEU A 378 23.21 41.99 44.30
N SER A 379 23.42 40.68 44.25
CA SER A 379 24.60 40.06 43.63
C SER A 379 24.63 40.18 42.10
N LEU A 380 23.49 40.50 41.47
CA LEU A 380 23.41 40.80 40.04
C LEU A 380 23.94 42.21 39.70
N LYS A 381 24.23 43.06 40.70
CA LYS A 381 24.75 44.40 40.48
C LYS A 381 26.21 44.36 40.01
N GLY A 382 26.46 44.83 38.80
CA GLY A 382 27.80 44.80 38.19
C GLY A 382 28.13 43.49 37.48
N THR A 383 27.29 42.47 37.62
CA THR A 383 27.43 41.18 36.95
C THR A 383 26.62 41.22 35.65
N ARG A 384 27.29 41.36 34.50
CA ARG A 384 26.61 41.07 33.23
C ARG A 384 26.28 39.58 33.20
N PRO A 385 25.14 39.13 32.68
CA PRO A 385 24.90 37.70 32.45
C PRO A 385 26.01 37.18 31.52
N THR A 386 27.05 36.59 32.09
CA THR A 386 28.28 36.19 31.39
C THR A 386 28.02 34.93 30.59
N PHE A 387 27.35 35.02 29.45
CA PHE A 387 27.09 33.84 28.62
C PHE A 387 26.99 34.18 27.13
N VAL A 388 28.07 34.71 26.54
CA VAL A 388 28.31 34.57 25.09
C VAL A 388 28.90 33.20 24.83
#